data_AF-A0A6A0H9G1-F1
#
_entry.id   AF-A0A6A0H9G1-F1
#
_cell.length_a   1.000
_cell.length_b   1.000
_cell.length_c   1.000
_cell.angle_alpha   90.00
_cell.angle_beta   90.00
_cell.angle_gamma   90.00
#
_symmetry.space_group_name_H-M   'P 1'
#
loop_
_entity.id
_entity.type
_entity.pdbx_description
1 polymer ?
#
loop_
_entity_poly.entity_id
_entity_poly.type
_entity_poly.pdbx_seq_one_letter_code
_entity_poly.pdbx_strand_id
1 'polypeptide(L)'
;TFVLGLSGLVSRMEEHFPRPLEFLPERWQRDRPYGAIHPFASLPFSHGTRMCIGKRLAEQEMYVFLIRAMQRYTVTYELDHDVVVQTQLVAKPVTPLAFKFHPRTDAL
;
A
#
# COMPACT_ATOMS: atom_id res chain seq x y z
N THR A 1 30.06 -9.63 -5.52
CA THR A 1 28.86 -10.28 -4.95
C THR A 1 27.64 -9.44 -5.25
N PHE A 2 26.58 -10.04 -5.77
CA PHE A 2 25.29 -9.35 -5.94
C PHE A 2 24.41 -9.60 -4.71
N VAL A 3 23.75 -8.56 -4.19
CA VAL A 3 22.84 -8.63 -3.04
C VAL A 3 21.46 -8.14 -3.49
N LEU A 4 20.43 -8.93 -3.21
CA LEU A 4 19.04 -8.62 -3.54
C LEU A 4 18.28 -8.20 -2.28
N GLY A 5 17.77 -6.97 -2.26
CA GLY A 5 16.93 -6.47 -1.18
C GLY A 5 15.46 -6.85 -1.41
N LEU A 6 14.96 -7.86 -0.70
CA LEU A 6 13.59 -8.37 -0.86
C LEU A 6 12.61 -7.75 0.15
N SER A 7 12.47 -6.42 0.13
CA SER A 7 11.59 -5.69 1.07
C SER A 7 10.14 -6.20 1.05
N GLY A 8 9.66 -6.70 -0.09
CA GLY A 8 8.33 -7.30 -0.21
C GLY A 8 8.14 -8.57 0.63
N LEU A 9 9.20 -9.35 0.87
CA LEU A 9 9.17 -10.51 1.76
C LEU A 9 9.22 -10.07 3.22
N VAL A 10 10.11 -9.14 3.56
CA VAL A 10 10.26 -8.60 4.92
C VAL A 10 8.95 -8.01 5.43
N SER A 11 8.21 -7.34 4.55
CA SER A 11 6.88 -6.78 4.84
C SER A 11 5.82 -7.83 5.19
N ARG A 12 6.07 -9.11 4.87
CA ARG A 12 5.15 -10.24 5.11
C ARG A 12 5.57 -11.13 6.28
N MET A 13 6.66 -10.82 6.97
CA MET A 13 7.16 -11.61 8.10
C MET A 13 6.53 -11.14 9.42
N GLU A 14 5.93 -12.07 10.17
CA GLU A 14 5.31 -11.81 11.48
C GLU A 14 6.30 -11.20 12.47
N GLU A 15 7.59 -11.58 12.38
CA GLU A 15 8.69 -11.03 13.20
C GLU A 15 8.82 -9.50 13.10
N HIS A 16 8.48 -8.94 11.93
CA HIS A 16 8.60 -7.50 11.67
C HIS A 16 7.25 -6.78 11.66
N PHE A 17 6.19 -7.49 11.28
CA PHE A 17 4.85 -6.94 11.11
C PHE A 17 3.82 -7.90 11.71
N PRO A 18 3.32 -7.65 12.94
CA PRO A 18 2.26 -8.46 13.52
C PRO A 18 1.01 -8.45 12.64
N ARG A 19 0.44 -9.63 12.33
CA ARG A 19 -0.66 -9.78 11.36
C ARG A 19 -0.34 -9.12 10.01
N PRO A 20 0.70 -9.60 9.29
CA PRO A 20 1.25 -8.91 8.12
C PRO A 20 0.36 -9.02 6.88
N LEU A 21 -0.57 -9.98 6.87
CA LEU A 21 -1.52 -10.20 5.77
C LEU A 21 -2.82 -9.40 5.94
N GLU A 22 -3.02 -8.74 7.09
CA GLU A 22 -4.17 -7.86 7.33
C GLU A 22 -3.88 -6.42 6.92
N PHE A 23 -4.85 -5.77 6.28
CA PHE A 23 -4.78 -4.34 5.97
C PHE A 23 -5.07 -3.52 7.23
N LEU A 24 -4.00 -3.02 7.87
CA LEU A 24 -4.06 -2.27 9.13
C LEU A 24 -3.35 -0.90 8.98
N PRO A 25 -4.04 0.14 8.47
CA PRO A 25 -3.48 1.49 8.35
C PRO A 25 -3.00 2.07 9.69
N GLU A 26 -3.67 1.71 10.78
CA GLU A 26 -3.41 2.18 12.15
C GLU A 26 -1.99 1.84 12.61
N ARG A 27 -1.36 0.84 11.97
CA ARG A 27 0.05 0.48 12.19
C ARG A 27 1.02 1.64 12.04
N TRP A 28 0.69 2.60 11.20
CA TRP A 28 1.55 3.75 10.90
C TRP A 28 1.19 5.00 11.71
N GLN A 29 0.27 4.89 12.68
CA GLN A 29 -0.07 5.99 13.58
C GLN A 29 1.04 6.25 14.61
N ARG A 30 1.07 7.47 15.15
CA ARG A 30 2.17 7.97 16.00
C ARG A 30 2.27 7.26 17.34
N ASP A 31 1.14 6.83 17.88
CA ASP A 31 0.99 6.06 19.10
C ASP A 31 1.45 4.59 18.96
N ARG A 32 1.69 4.13 17.71
CA ARG A 32 2.24 2.80 17.38
C ARG A 32 1.52 1.67 18.13
N PRO A 33 0.21 1.49 17.92
CA PRO A 33 -0.59 0.50 18.65
C PRO A 33 -0.12 -0.95 18.43
N TYR A 34 0.69 -1.20 17.41
CA TYR A 34 1.25 -2.50 17.05
C TYR A 34 2.76 -2.63 17.28
N GLY A 35 3.35 -1.71 18.04
CA GLY A 35 4.78 -1.73 18.38
C GLY A 35 5.67 -0.98 17.37
N ALA A 36 6.97 -0.97 17.64
CA ALA A 36 7.95 -0.30 16.82
C ALA A 36 8.27 -1.10 15.55
N ILE A 37 8.21 -0.43 14.39
CA ILE A 37 8.57 -1.02 13.10
C ILE A 37 10.03 -0.64 12.81
N HIS A 38 10.83 -1.62 12.39
CA HIS A 38 12.20 -1.34 11.99
C HIS A 38 12.22 -0.45 10.73
N PRO A 39 13.02 0.64 10.68
CA PRO A 39 12.98 1.61 9.59
C PRO A 39 13.25 1.04 8.19
N PHE A 40 13.97 -0.08 8.11
CA PHE A 40 14.28 -0.77 6.85
C PHE A 40 13.40 -1.99 6.58
N ALA A 41 12.39 -2.26 7.41
CA ALA A 41 11.47 -3.38 7.19
C ALA A 41 10.46 -3.10 6.07
N SER A 42 10.18 -1.82 5.79
CA SER A 42 9.35 -1.38 4.67
C SER A 42 10.07 -0.29 3.87
N LEU A 43 10.36 -0.56 2.59
CA LEU A 43 11.11 0.34 1.71
C LEU A 43 10.37 0.55 0.37
N PRO A 44 9.13 1.08 0.37
CA PRO A 44 8.31 1.22 -0.85
C PRO A 44 8.96 2.11 -1.93
N PHE A 45 9.82 3.04 -1.52
CA PHE A 45 10.58 3.92 -2.41
C PHE A 45 12.10 3.75 -2.29
N SER A 46 12.56 2.61 -1.73
CA SER A 46 13.96 2.39 -1.35
C SER A 46 14.47 3.44 -0.35
N HIS A 47 15.79 3.53 -0.15
CA HIS A 47 16.45 4.46 0.78
C HIS A 47 17.80 4.96 0.21
N GLY A 48 18.27 6.11 0.71
CA GLY A 48 19.58 6.68 0.37
C GLY A 48 19.63 7.43 -0.96
N THR A 49 20.82 7.64 -1.50
CA THR A 49 21.05 8.46 -2.72
C THR A 49 20.47 7.86 -4.00
N ARG A 50 20.11 6.57 -3.98
CA ARG A 50 19.48 5.83 -5.07
C ARG A 50 18.01 5.52 -4.81
N MET A 51 17.38 6.21 -3.86
CA MET A 51 15.93 6.10 -3.64
C MET A 51 15.15 6.61 -4.85
N CYS A 52 13.87 6.25 -4.93
CA CYS A 52 13.00 6.70 -6.01
C CYS A 52 12.97 8.24 -6.07
N ILE A 53 13.45 8.81 -7.18
CA ILE A 53 13.43 10.26 -7.42
C ILE A 53 12.00 10.82 -7.43
N GLY A 54 11.03 10.00 -7.83
CA GLY A 54 9.61 10.32 -7.88
C GLY A 54 8.86 10.18 -6.56
N LYS A 55 9.51 9.80 -5.44
CA LYS A 55 8.82 9.54 -4.15
C LYS A 55 7.84 10.64 -3.78
N ARG A 56 8.31 11.90 -3.76
CA ARG A 56 7.48 13.04 -3.35
C ARG A 56 6.29 13.25 -4.28
N LEU A 57 6.51 13.11 -5.58
CA LEU A 57 5.45 13.25 -6.58
C LEU A 57 4.40 12.15 -6.42
N ALA A 58 4.84 10.90 -6.34
CA ALA A 58 3.97 9.73 -6.17
C ALA A 58 3.15 9.82 -4.88
N GLU A 59 3.76 10.21 -3.75
CA GLU A 59 3.05 10.42 -2.49
C GLU A 59 1.95 11.48 -2.61
N GLN A 60 2.27 12.64 -3.21
CA GLN A 60 1.27 13.70 -3.41
C GLN A 60 0.14 13.27 -4.35
N GLU A 61 0.48 12.61 -5.46
CA GLU A 61 -0.50 12.09 -6.41
C GLU A 61 -1.46 11.10 -5.74
N MET A 62 -0.93 10.13 -4.98
CA MET A 62 -1.75 9.17 -4.23
C MET A 62 -2.64 9.87 -3.19
N TYR A 63 -2.11 10.81 -2.41
CA TYR A 63 -2.91 11.51 -1.40
C TYR A 63 -4.03 12.34 -2.01
N VAL A 64 -3.73 13.14 -3.04
CA VAL A 64 -4.75 13.96 -3.72
C VAL A 64 -5.80 13.08 -4.37
N PHE A 65 -5.39 12.01 -5.07
CA PHE A 65 -6.31 11.06 -5.68
C PHE A 65 -7.24 10.43 -4.64
N LEU A 66 -6.69 9.87 -3.55
CA LEU A 66 -7.48 9.20 -2.51
C LEU A 66 -8.46 10.16 -1.83
N ILE A 67 -8.00 11.35 -1.46
CA ILE A 67 -8.87 12.36 -0.83
C ILE A 67 -10.04 12.71 -1.75
N ARG A 68 -9.76 13.02 -3.03
CA ARG A 68 -10.80 13.41 -4.00
C ARG A 68 -11.76 12.26 -4.30
N ALA A 69 -11.25 11.04 -4.43
CA ALA A 69 -12.04 9.85 -4.67
C ALA A 69 -12.99 9.58 -3.48
N MET A 70 -12.46 9.55 -2.25
CA MET A 70 -13.24 9.28 -1.05
C MET A 70 -14.25 10.37 -0.71
N GLN A 71 -13.96 11.64 -1.05
CA GLN A 71 -14.90 12.75 -0.87
C GLN A 71 -16.10 12.68 -1.81
N ARG A 72 -15.90 12.17 -3.03
CA ARG A 72 -16.91 12.18 -4.10
C ARG A 72 -17.64 10.86 -4.25
N TYR A 73 -17.01 9.75 -3.87
CA TYR A 73 -17.53 8.42 -4.12
C TYR A 73 -17.41 7.51 -2.91
N THR A 74 -18.44 6.69 -2.71
CA THR A 74 -18.35 5.43 -1.96
C THR A 74 -17.93 4.35 -2.95
N VAL A 75 -16.74 3.78 -2.75
CA VAL A 75 -16.17 2.75 -3.62
C VAL A 75 -16.47 1.37 -3.03
N THR A 76 -17.09 0.50 -3.81
CA THR A 76 -17.36 -0.89 -3.43
C THR A 76 -16.67 -1.83 -4.41
N TYR A 77 -16.28 -3.00 -3.90
CA TYR A 77 -15.69 -4.07 -4.67
C TYR A 77 -16.26 -5.39 -4.18
N GLU A 78 -16.84 -6.16 -5.10
CA GLU A 78 -17.35 -7.50 -4.81
C GLU A 78 -16.25 -8.49 -5.18
N LEU A 79 -15.72 -9.19 -4.18
CA LEU A 79 -14.78 -10.30 -4.38
C LEU A 79 -15.60 -11.54 -4.73
N ASP A 80 -15.73 -11.83 -6.02
CA ASP A 80 -16.23 -13.12 -6.53
C ASP A 80 -15.09 -14.16 -6.66
N HIS A 81 -13.84 -13.72 -6.55
CA HIS A 81 -12.64 -14.54 -6.65
C HIS A 81 -11.45 -13.91 -5.92
N ASP A 82 -10.38 -14.68 -5.72
CA ASP A 82 -9.13 -14.18 -5.16
C ASP A 82 -8.38 -13.26 -6.13
N VAL A 83 -7.86 -12.14 -5.62
CA VAL A 83 -7.02 -11.23 -6.40
C VAL A 83 -5.61 -11.82 -6.53
N VAL A 84 -5.26 -12.26 -7.73
CA VAL A 84 -3.93 -12.80 -8.03
C VAL A 84 -3.01 -11.65 -8.42
N VAL A 85 -1.88 -11.53 -7.71
CA VAL A 85 -0.83 -10.55 -7.99
C VAL A 85 0.36 -11.26 -8.63
N GLN A 86 0.77 -10.80 -9.80
CA GLN A 86 1.98 -11.27 -10.45
C GLN A 86 3.06 -10.20 -10.36
N THR A 87 4.26 -10.62 -9.93
CA THR A 87 5.44 -9.75 -9.91
C THR A 87 6.26 -10.02 -11.16
N GLN A 88 6.31 -9.05 -12.07
CA GLN A 88 7.26 -9.03 -13.20
C GLN A 88 8.34 -8.00 -12.88
N LEU A 89 8.30 -6.83 -13.53
CA LEU A 89 9.09 -5.67 -13.14
C LEU A 89 8.45 -4.93 -11.95
N VAL A 90 7.12 -4.84 -11.96
CA VAL A 90 6.29 -4.33 -10.86
C VAL A 90 5.26 -5.39 -10.50
N ALA A 91 4.83 -5.39 -9.24
CA ALA A 91 3.70 -6.20 -8.81
C ALA A 91 2.41 -5.59 -9.35
N LYS A 92 1.64 -6.37 -10.12
CA LYS A 92 0.34 -5.95 -10.64
C LYS A 92 -0.69 -7.06 -10.42
N PRO A 93 -1.96 -6.70 -10.19
CA PRO A 93 -3.03 -7.68 -10.28
C PRO A 93 -3.11 -8.20 -11.73
N VAL A 94 -3.21 -9.51 -11.90
CA VAL A 94 -3.54 -10.12 -13.21
C VAL A 94 -5.03 -10.35 -13.36
N THR A 95 -5.73 -10.37 -12.23
CA THR A 95 -7.17 -10.49 -12.16
C THR A 95 -7.83 -9.12 -12.39
N PRO A 96 -8.87 -9.02 -13.25
CA PRO A 96 -9.60 -7.77 -13.47
C PRO A 96 -10.24 -7.24 -12.18
N LEU A 97 -9.98 -5.98 -11.85
CA LEU A 97 -10.59 -5.31 -10.69
C LEU A 97 -11.76 -4.44 -11.14
N ALA A 98 -12.98 -4.96 -11.01
CA ALA A 98 -14.23 -4.25 -11.32
C ALA A 98 -14.76 -3.46 -10.10
N PHE A 99 -14.19 -2.29 -9.83
CA PHE A 99 -14.69 -1.38 -8.79
C PHE A 99 -16.01 -0.71 -9.20
N LYS A 100 -16.94 -0.58 -8.27
CA LYS A 100 -18.16 0.22 -8.43
C LYS A 100 -18.01 1.53 -7.66
N PHE A 101 -18.31 2.65 -8.32
CA PHE A 101 -18.22 3.99 -7.74
C PHE A 101 -19.63 4.57 -7.59
N HIS A 102 -20.07 4.77 -6.35
CA HIS A 102 -21.36 5.38 -6.04
C HIS A 102 -21.14 6.83 -5.61
N PRO A 103 -21.77 7.84 -6.26
CA PRO A 103 -21.66 9.23 -5.81
C PRO A 103 -22.04 9.39 -4.33
N ARG A 104 -21.22 10.12 -3.57
CA ARG A 104 -21.47 10.36 -2.15
C ARG A 104 -22.31 11.63 -2.00
N THR A 105 -23.54 11.47 -1.52
CA THR A 105 -24.51 12.57 -1.32
C THR A 105 -24.24 13.37 -0.05
N ASP A 106 -23.51 12.81 0.91
CA ASP A 106 -23.24 13.40 2.22
C ASP A 106 -21.98 14.28 2.21
N ALA A 107 -21.88 15.17 1.23
CA ALA A 107 -20.81 16.16 1.21
C ALA A 107 -21.10 17.24 2.27
N LEU A 108 -20.31 17.24 3.35
CA LEU A 108 -20.07 18.43 4.17
C LEU A 108 -19.47 19.56 3.32
#